data_AF-A0A537URB1-F1
#
_entry.id   AF-A0A537URB1-F1
#
_cell.length_a   1.000
_cell.length_b   1.000
_cell.length_c   1.000
_cell.angle_alpha   90.00
_cell.angle_beta   90.00
_cell.angle_gamma   90.00
#
_symmetry.space_group_name_H-M   'P 1'
#
loop_
_entity.id
_entity.type
_entity.pdbx_description
1 polymer ?
#
loop_
_entity_poly.entity_id
_entity_poly.type
_entity_poly.pdbx_seq_one_letter_code
_entity_poly.pdbx_strand_id
1 'polypeptide(L)'
;MPGIRSILPSALLLAFVAACAPMGTDAGRFLVFFDEFSANLTPEAHAVIANAAQRVRETRSRAIRIEARASATGSPAANQRLAETRSQVVADELAKDGIKQ
;
A
#
# COMPACT_ATOMS: atom_id res chain seq x y z
N MET A 1 8.06 -51.42 53.83
CA MET A 1 8.70 -51.41 52.49
C MET A 1 8.10 -50.26 51.70
N PRO A 2 8.92 -49.41 51.05
CA PRO A 2 8.54 -48.06 50.62
C PRO A 2 7.77 -48.08 49.30
N GLY A 3 6.88 -47.11 49.06
CA GLY A 3 6.06 -47.12 47.86
C GLY A 3 5.55 -45.74 47.45
N ILE A 4 6.33 -45.09 46.57
CA ILE A 4 5.90 -44.16 45.52
C ILE A 4 5.38 -42.78 45.96
N ARG A 5 6.33 -41.83 45.95
CA ARG A 5 6.11 -40.42 45.64
C ARG A 5 5.52 -40.31 44.22
N SER A 6 4.30 -39.82 44.08
CA SER A 6 3.77 -39.35 42.79
C SER A 6 3.68 -37.84 42.82
N ILE A 7 4.59 -37.22 42.07
CA ILE A 7 4.64 -35.79 41.80
C ILE A 7 3.83 -35.61 40.51
N LEU A 8 2.62 -35.06 40.61
CA LEU A 8 1.83 -34.68 39.44
C LEU A 8 2.51 -33.46 38.79
N PRO A 9 2.81 -33.48 37.48
CA PRO A 9 3.35 -32.33 36.79
C PRO A 9 2.20 -31.36 36.54
N SER A 10 2.22 -30.21 37.22
CA SER A 10 1.28 -29.12 36.92
C SER A 10 1.51 -28.66 35.49
N ALA A 11 0.46 -28.84 34.70
CA ALA A 11 0.33 -28.55 33.28
C ALA A 11 0.95 -27.20 32.88
N LEU A 12 1.86 -27.27 31.92
CA LEU A 12 2.34 -26.13 31.14
C LEU A 12 1.17 -25.60 30.31
N LEU A 13 0.55 -24.50 30.76
CA LEU A 13 -0.45 -23.76 29.97
C LEU A 13 0.26 -23.13 28.76
N LEU A 14 0.13 -23.76 27.59
CA LEU A 14 0.42 -23.13 26.31
C LEU A 14 -0.67 -22.09 26.02
N ALA A 15 -0.38 -20.84 26.38
CA ALA A 15 -1.18 -19.70 25.96
C ALA A 15 -1.04 -19.54 24.44
N PHE A 16 -2.08 -19.94 23.69
CA PHE A 16 -2.24 -19.56 22.30
C PHE A 16 -2.49 -18.05 22.23
N VAL A 17 -1.44 -17.28 21.97
CA VAL A 17 -1.57 -15.87 21.59
C VAL A 17 -2.25 -15.87 20.21
N ALA A 18 -3.52 -15.51 20.18
CA ALA A 18 -4.26 -15.26 18.95
C ALA A 18 -3.54 -14.14 18.18
N ALA A 19 -2.88 -14.52 17.08
CA ALA A 19 -2.30 -13.56 16.16
C ALA A 19 -3.43 -12.75 15.54
N CYS A 20 -3.51 -11.46 15.90
CA CYS A 20 -4.26 -10.47 15.13
C CYS A 20 -3.50 -10.31 13.79
N ALA A 21 -3.85 -11.11 12.79
CA ALA A 21 -3.39 -10.88 11.43
C ALA A 21 -4.19 -9.70 10.86
N PRO A 22 -3.55 -8.68 10.27
CA PRO A 22 -4.27 -7.61 9.62
C PRO A 22 -5.13 -8.20 8.51
N MET A 23 -6.46 -8.08 8.66
CA MET A 23 -7.45 -8.48 7.68
C MET A 23 -7.31 -7.59 6.46
N GLY A 24 -6.78 -8.15 5.36
CA GLY A 24 -6.82 -7.63 3.99
C GLY A 24 -6.64 -6.13 3.84
N THR A 25 -5.39 -5.67 3.74
CA THR A 25 -5.13 -4.44 3.02
C THR A 25 -5.54 -4.66 1.56
N ASP A 26 -6.20 -3.69 0.95
CA ASP A 26 -6.59 -3.72 -0.46
C ASP A 26 -5.35 -3.97 -1.34
N ALA A 27 -5.10 -5.23 -1.71
CA ALA A 27 -3.75 -5.70 -2.07
C ALA A 27 -3.25 -5.23 -3.44
N GLY A 28 -3.94 -4.28 -4.08
CA GLY A 28 -3.59 -3.74 -5.38
C GLY A 28 -4.06 -2.30 -5.63
N ARG A 29 -4.56 -1.58 -4.62
CA ARG A 29 -4.98 -0.17 -4.79
C ARG A 29 -4.14 0.74 -3.92
N PHE A 30 -3.62 1.79 -4.53
CA PHE A 30 -2.77 2.79 -3.90
C PHE A 30 -3.37 4.18 -4.14
N LEU A 31 -3.40 5.00 -3.09
CA LEU A 31 -3.91 6.37 -3.16
C LEU A 31 -2.75 7.35 -3.02
N VAL A 32 -2.53 8.13 -4.07
CA VAL A 32 -1.53 9.21 -4.09
C VAL A 32 -2.26 10.53 -3.90
N PHE A 33 -1.91 11.26 -2.86
CA PHE A 33 -2.44 12.59 -2.59
C PHE A 33 -1.49 13.67 -3.08
N PHE A 34 -2.06 14.83 -3.40
CA PHE A 34 -1.34 16.01 -3.86
C PHE A 34 -1.86 17.21 -3.10
N ASP A 35 -1.00 18.20 -2.92
CA ASP A 35 -1.41 19.50 -2.42
C ASP A 35 -2.40 20.18 -3.37
N GLU A 36 -3.12 21.16 -2.83
CA GLU A 36 -4.12 21.91 -3.58
C GLU A 36 -3.50 22.56 -4.83
N PHE A 37 -4.19 22.42 -5.98
CA PHE A 37 -3.74 22.92 -7.29
C PHE A 37 -2.34 22.47 -7.74
N SER A 38 -1.75 21.46 -7.09
CA SER A 38 -0.39 20.99 -7.36
C SER A 38 -0.36 19.64 -8.06
N ALA A 39 0.67 19.41 -8.87
CA ALA A 39 1.07 18.09 -9.37
C ALA A 39 2.44 17.67 -8.83
N ASN A 40 3.00 18.40 -7.87
CA ASN A 40 4.26 18.02 -7.23
C ASN A 40 4.06 16.80 -6.33
N LEU A 41 4.96 15.82 -6.43
CA LEU A 41 4.95 14.66 -5.55
C LEU A 41 5.60 15.04 -4.22
N THR A 42 4.88 14.87 -3.12
CA THR A 42 5.45 15.00 -1.78
C THR A 42 6.29 13.77 -1.44
N PRO A 43 7.16 13.83 -0.41
CA PRO A 43 7.89 12.64 0.04
C PRO A 43 6.98 11.44 0.37
N GLU A 44 5.80 11.70 0.93
CA GLU A 44 4.80 10.68 1.23
C GLU A 44 4.22 10.08 -0.05
N ALA A 45 3.94 10.91 -1.06
CA ALA A 45 3.48 10.46 -2.38
C ALA A 45 4.53 9.55 -3.06
N HIS A 46 5.81 9.94 -3.00
CA HIS A 46 6.91 9.09 -3.49
C HIS A 46 6.95 7.73 -2.77
N ALA A 47 6.78 7.70 -1.45
CA ALA A 47 6.77 6.45 -0.69
C ALA A 47 5.61 5.53 -1.10
N VAL A 48 4.42 6.08 -1.37
CA VAL A 48 3.27 5.29 -1.87
C VAL A 48 3.56 4.72 -3.25
N ILE A 49 4.12 5.52 -4.16
CA ILE A 49 4.46 5.08 -5.52
C ILE A 49 5.52 3.97 -5.47
N ALA A 50 6.55 4.10 -4.63
CA ALA A 50 7.57 3.07 -4.43
C ALA A 50 6.98 1.76 -3.89
N ASN A 51 6.00 1.84 -2.98
CA ASN A 51 5.29 0.66 -2.48
C ASN A 51 4.45 -0.02 -3.59
N ALA A 52 3.73 0.78 -4.39
CA ALA A 52 3.02 0.27 -5.55
C ALA A 52 3.97 -0.43 -6.53
N ALA A 53 5.14 0.15 -6.75
CA ALA A 53 6.15 -0.43 -7.61
C ALA A 53 6.69 -1.76 -7.08
N GLN A 54 6.96 -1.84 -5.78
CA GLN A 54 7.36 -3.07 -5.10
C GLN A 54 6.28 -4.16 -5.24
N ARG A 55 5.01 -3.80 -5.06
CA ARG A 55 3.87 -4.70 -5.21
C ARG A 55 3.83 -5.32 -6.60
N VAL A 56 3.97 -4.51 -7.65
CA VAL A 56 4.01 -4.98 -9.04
C VAL A 56 5.13 -6.00 -9.25
N ARG A 57 6.32 -5.76 -8.68
CA ARG A 57 7.47 -6.67 -8.76
C ARG A 57 7.20 -7.99 -8.03
N GLU A 58 6.67 -7.93 -6.81
CA GLU A 58 6.35 -9.11 -5.99
C GLU A 58 5.31 -10.02 -6.66
N THR A 59 4.26 -9.43 -7.21
CA THR A 59 3.15 -10.17 -7.83
C THR A 59 3.43 -10.51 -9.29
N ARG A 60 4.53 -10.00 -9.87
CA ARG A 60 4.85 -10.08 -11.31
C ARG A 60 3.69 -9.58 -12.18
N SER A 61 3.05 -8.50 -11.75
CA SER A 61 1.98 -7.87 -12.52
C SER A 61 2.51 -7.30 -13.82
N ARG A 62 1.74 -7.42 -14.90
CA ARG A 62 2.15 -6.98 -16.24
C ARG A 62 2.01 -5.46 -16.45
N ALA A 63 1.10 -4.83 -15.71
CA ALA A 63 0.76 -3.42 -15.85
C ALA A 63 0.17 -2.88 -14.53
N ILE A 64 0.15 -1.56 -14.39
CA ILE A 64 -0.49 -0.82 -13.30
C ILE A 64 -1.39 0.27 -13.88
N ARG A 65 -2.66 0.34 -13.46
CA ARG A 65 -3.55 1.40 -13.93
C ARG A 65 -3.42 2.64 -13.06
N ILE A 66 -3.27 3.80 -13.70
CA ILE A 66 -3.26 5.11 -13.05
C ILE A 66 -4.57 5.82 -13.37
N GLU A 67 -5.30 6.24 -12.34
CA GLU A 67 -6.50 7.08 -12.47
C GLU A 67 -6.31 8.32 -11.60
N ALA A 68 -6.33 9.50 -12.23
CA ALA A 68 -6.17 10.77 -11.53
C ALA A 68 -7.48 11.56 -11.55
N ARG A 69 -7.74 12.30 -10.47
CA ARG A 69 -8.86 13.23 -10.35
C ARG A 69 -8.37 14.56 -9.77
N ALA A 70 -9.02 15.64 -10.17
CA ALA A 70 -8.86 16.97 -9.58
C ALA A 70 -10.21 17.43 -8.98
N SER A 71 -10.23 18.61 -8.35
CA SER A 71 -11.42 19.13 -7.67
C SER A 71 -12.65 19.15 -8.58
N ALA A 72 -13.84 19.01 -7.99
CA ALA A 72 -15.11 19.16 -8.70
C ALA A 72 -15.52 20.64 -8.86
N THR A 73 -14.86 21.56 -8.16
CA THR A 73 -15.11 23.00 -8.23
C THR A 73 -14.11 23.71 -9.14
N GLY A 74 -14.48 24.89 -9.65
CA GLY A 74 -13.63 25.66 -10.59
C GLY A 74 -13.83 25.26 -12.05
N SER A 75 -12.82 25.52 -12.89
CA SER A 75 -12.90 25.25 -14.33
C SER A 75 -12.71 23.75 -14.63
N PRO A 76 -13.68 23.08 -15.28
CA PRO A 76 -13.56 21.66 -15.64
C PRO A 76 -12.32 21.38 -16.51
N ALA A 77 -12.02 22.27 -17.45
CA ALA A 77 -10.85 22.13 -18.32
C ALA A 77 -9.52 22.27 -17.54
N ALA A 78 -9.47 23.15 -16.55
CA ALA A 78 -8.28 23.27 -15.68
C ALA A 78 -8.10 22.01 -14.82
N ASN A 79 -9.20 21.50 -14.25
CA ASN A 79 -9.20 20.28 -13.45
C ASN A 79 -8.79 19.05 -14.26
N GLN A 80 -9.27 18.94 -15.51
CA GLN A 80 -8.89 17.87 -16.42
C GLN A 80 -7.38 17.90 -16.71
N ARG A 81 -6.84 19.07 -17.08
CA ARG A 81 -5.38 19.21 -17.31
C ARG A 81 -4.57 18.91 -16.07
N LEU A 82 -5.02 19.32 -14.88
CA LEU A 82 -4.32 19.02 -13.63
C LEU A 82 -4.33 17.51 -13.34
N ALA A 83 -5.45 16.82 -13.57
CA ALA A 83 -5.53 15.37 -13.43
C ALA A 83 -4.61 14.64 -14.42
N GLU A 84 -4.57 15.06 -15.68
CA GLU A 84 -3.65 14.53 -16.70
C GLU A 84 -2.18 14.69 -16.28
N THR A 85 -1.79 15.89 -15.84
CA THR A 85 -0.43 16.14 -15.33
C THR A 85 -0.11 15.26 -14.12
N ARG A 86 -1.04 15.12 -13.15
CA ARG A 86 -0.86 14.24 -11.99
C ARG A 86 -0.68 12.78 -12.39
N SER A 87 -1.43 12.31 -13.37
CA SER A 87 -1.26 10.95 -13.90
C SER A 87 0.12 10.79 -14.55
N GLN A 88 0.58 11.79 -15.31
CA GLN A 88 1.86 11.72 -16.00
C GLN A 88 3.05 11.72 -15.03
N VAL A 89 3.04 12.55 -13.98
CA VAL A 89 4.16 12.55 -13.01
C VAL A 89 4.24 11.25 -12.23
N VAL A 90 3.11 10.62 -11.90
CA VAL A 90 3.08 9.29 -11.24
C VAL A 90 3.61 8.22 -12.19
N ALA A 91 3.21 8.27 -13.46
CA ALA A 91 3.71 7.40 -14.51
C ALA A 91 5.23 7.51 -14.67
N ASP A 92 5.76 8.74 -14.74
CA ASP A 92 7.19 9.00 -14.88
C ASP A 92 7.97 8.47 -13.67
N GLU A 93 7.40 8.60 -12.45
CA GLU A 93 8.00 8.06 -11.24
C GLU A 93 8.02 6.52 -11.23
N LEU A 94 6.93 5.86 -11.63
CA LEU A 94 6.88 4.39 -11.79
C LEU A 94 7.83 3.90 -12.89
N ALA A 95 8.02 4.69 -13.95
CA ALA A 95 8.92 4.35 -15.05
C ALA A 95 10.40 4.33 -14.60
N LYS A 96 10.80 5.15 -13.62
CA LYS A 96 12.13 5.09 -13.00
C LYS A 96 12.42 3.72 -12.36
N ASP A 97 11.35 3.06 -11.89
CA ASP A 97 11.38 1.71 -11.33
C ASP A 97 11.20 0.60 -12.40
N GLY A 98 11.16 0.97 -13.68
CA GLY A 98 10.98 0.05 -14.81
C GLY A 98 9.55 -0.43 -15.01
N ILE A 99 8.56 0.20 -14.37
CA ILE A 99 7.16 -0.20 -14.42
C ILE A 99 6.43 0.65 -15.46
N LYS A 100 5.58 0.00 -16.24
CA LYS A 100 4.75 0.65 -17.26
C LYS A 100 3.30 0.66 -16.81
N GLN A 101 2.63 1.79 -17.02
CA GLN A 101 1.16 1.87 -16.88
C GLN A 101 0.42 1.17 -18.02
#